data_AF-A0A1M3L543-F1
#
_entry.id   AF-A0A1M3L543-F1
#
_cell.length_a   1.000
_cell.length_b   1.000
_cell.length_c   1.000
_cell.angle_alpha   90.00
_cell.angle_beta   90.00
_cell.angle_gamma   90.00
#
_symmetry.space_group_name_H-M   'P 1'
#
loop_
_entity.id
_entity.type
_entity.pdbx_description
1 polymer ?
#
loop_
_entity_poly.entity_id
_entity_poly.type
_entity_poly.pdbx_seq_one_letter_code
_entity_poly.pdbx_strand_id
1 'polypeptide(L)'
;MAQETMEDWMQYAKDLAKAERELKIEHSVYITFEIRHQDGHREILHKIDLPRDMVDRWQWLIEWRREKLVCKYPRKKVTVYHCAYDKRTGLQTGFNFLLSKVASAKAQITKVERKIAKYIDYMTHNDLFFNPETDEPLLKANAKLEQKKRNYNEAYAILQAEVIKHKNNKDMYKLFVGFKKLGEFKSILEAKQFADKCGETGVFNLIGHLYKDSWYVFEHLKPKEDKEDNDNAD
;
A
#
# COMPACT_ATOMS: atom_id res chain seq x y z
N MET A 1 -31.15 2.47 -18.38
CA MET A 1 -29.75 2.08 -18.11
C MET A 1 -29.13 1.69 -19.43
N ALA A 2 -28.09 2.39 -19.89
CA ALA A 2 -27.43 2.04 -21.15
C ALA A 2 -26.69 0.71 -20.95
N GLN A 3 -26.98 -0.28 -21.80
CA GLN A 3 -26.32 -1.57 -21.79
C GLN A 3 -24.84 -1.35 -22.17
N GLU A 4 -23.93 -1.49 -21.21
CA GLU A 4 -22.50 -1.35 -21.48
C GLU A 4 -22.09 -2.47 -22.43
N THR A 5 -21.70 -2.09 -23.65
CA THR A 5 -21.23 -3.03 -24.66
C THR A 5 -19.86 -3.58 -24.25
N MET A 6 -19.59 -4.85 -24.58
CA MET A 6 -18.30 -5.52 -24.32
C MET A 6 -17.09 -4.69 -24.80
N GLU A 7 -17.29 -3.90 -25.86
CA GLU A 7 -16.30 -2.95 -26.39
C GLU A 7 -15.93 -1.83 -25.41
N ASP A 8 -16.86 -1.31 -24.61
CA ASP A 8 -16.57 -0.25 -23.62
C ASP A 8 -15.71 -0.79 -22.47
N TRP A 9 -15.90 -2.06 -22.10
CA TRP A 9 -15.07 -2.76 -21.12
C TRP A 9 -13.65 -3.01 -21.63
N MET A 10 -13.51 -3.55 -22.84
CA MET A 10 -12.21 -3.77 -23.47
C MET A 10 -11.45 -2.45 -23.65
N GLN A 11 -12.16 -1.38 -24.02
CA GLN A 11 -11.55 -0.08 -24.20
C GLN A 11 -11.14 0.54 -22.87
N TYR A 12 -11.93 0.38 -21.81
CA TYR A 12 -11.54 0.81 -20.47
C TYR A 12 -10.30 0.06 -19.96
N ALA A 13 -10.19 -1.25 -20.22
CA ALA A 13 -9.00 -2.02 -19.88
C ALA A 13 -7.75 -1.48 -20.60
N LYS A 14 -7.86 -1.06 -21.87
CA LYS A 14 -6.78 -0.39 -22.60
C LYS A 14 -6.41 0.95 -21.97
N ASP A 15 -7.40 1.76 -21.57
CA ASP A 15 -7.19 3.05 -20.92
C ASP A 15 -6.48 2.88 -19.57
N LEU A 16 -6.85 1.85 -18.80
CA LEU A 16 -6.22 1.50 -17.53
C LEU A 16 -4.78 1.04 -17.74
N ALA A 17 -4.53 0.13 -18.69
CA ALA A 17 -3.17 -0.29 -19.02
C ALA A 17 -2.30 0.87 -19.55
N LYS A 18 -2.90 1.86 -20.23
CA LYS A 18 -2.20 3.09 -20.64
C LYS A 18 -1.87 3.96 -19.42
N ALA A 19 -2.82 4.16 -18.52
CA ALA A 19 -2.61 4.92 -17.29
C ALA A 19 -1.51 4.33 -16.41
N GLU A 20 -1.48 3.00 -16.25
CA GLU A 20 -0.45 2.30 -15.48
C GLU A 20 0.94 2.44 -16.10
N ARG A 21 1.03 2.35 -17.44
CA ARG A 21 2.28 2.59 -18.19
C ARG A 21 2.81 4.01 -17.99
N GLU A 22 1.93 5.01 -18.06
CA GLU A 22 2.32 6.41 -17.84
C GLU A 22 2.73 6.69 -16.38
N LEU A 23 2.10 6.01 -15.41
CA LEU A 23 2.45 6.07 -13.99
C LEU A 23 3.68 5.22 -13.64
N LYS A 24 4.20 4.43 -14.60
CA LYS A 24 5.33 3.50 -14.43
C LYS A 24 5.14 2.58 -13.21
N ILE A 25 3.96 1.97 -13.10
CA ILE A 25 3.63 1.03 -12.01
C ILE A 25 4.23 -0.34 -12.36
N GLU A 26 5.11 -0.86 -11.50
CA GLU A 26 5.74 -2.16 -11.68
C GLU A 26 5.07 -3.21 -10.79
N HIS A 27 4.22 -4.05 -11.37
CA HIS A 27 3.52 -5.09 -10.63
C HIS A 27 4.46 -6.24 -10.23
N SER A 28 4.83 -6.30 -8.96
CA SER A 28 5.58 -7.40 -8.35
C SER A 28 4.75 -8.10 -7.27
N VAL A 29 5.06 -9.37 -7.02
CA VAL A 29 4.40 -10.17 -5.99
C VAL A 29 5.48 -10.84 -5.16
N TYR A 30 5.45 -10.63 -3.85
CA TYR A 30 6.21 -11.47 -2.95
C TYR A 30 5.30 -12.57 -2.40
N ILE A 31 5.80 -13.80 -2.48
CA ILE A 31 5.13 -15.01 -2.04
C ILE A 31 5.82 -15.48 -0.77
N THR A 32 5.03 -15.70 0.28
CA THR A 32 5.52 -16.12 1.58
C THR A 32 4.90 -17.45 1.97
N PHE A 33 5.75 -18.39 2.37
CA PHE A 33 5.36 -19.71 2.87
C PHE A 33 5.48 -19.71 4.37
N GLU A 34 4.39 -20.02 5.06
CA GLU A 34 4.32 -19.79 6.50
C GLU A 34 3.63 -20.89 7.26
N ILE A 35 4.05 -20.99 8.50
CA ILE A 35 3.45 -21.84 9.51
C ILE A 35 2.87 -20.96 10.61
N ARG A 36 1.66 -21.30 11.03
CA ARG A 36 1.08 -20.76 12.26
C ARG A 36 1.26 -21.79 13.38
N HIS A 37 1.87 -21.37 14.47
CA HIS A 37 1.94 -22.16 15.70
C HIS A 37 0.66 -21.98 16.52
N GLN A 38 0.44 -22.85 17.51
CA GLN A 38 -0.74 -22.78 18.38
C GLN A 38 -0.79 -21.48 19.19
N ASP A 39 0.37 -20.93 19.52
CA ASP A 39 0.53 -19.65 20.22
C ASP A 39 0.18 -18.42 19.35
N GLY A 40 -0.29 -18.62 18.12
CA GLY A 40 -0.62 -17.55 17.17
C GLY A 40 0.60 -16.93 16.47
N HIS A 41 1.82 -17.31 16.86
CA HIS A 41 3.04 -16.87 16.19
C HIS A 41 3.12 -17.41 14.75
N ARG A 42 3.52 -16.51 13.84
CA ARG A 42 3.69 -16.78 12.40
C ARG A 42 5.19 -16.91 12.11
N GLU A 43 5.58 -18.05 11.59
CA GLU A 43 6.95 -18.30 11.13
C GLU A 43 6.98 -18.29 9.60
N ILE A 44 7.78 -17.38 9.03
CA ILE A 44 8.01 -17.30 7.58
C ILE A 44 9.14 -18.27 7.23
N LEU A 45 8.80 -19.34 6.53
CA LEU A 45 9.74 -20.38 6.12
C LEU A 45 10.55 -19.95 4.89
N HIS A 46 9.87 -19.35 3.93
CA HIS A 46 10.47 -18.99 2.65
C HIS A 46 9.78 -17.79 2.02
N LYS A 47 10.58 -16.96 1.34
CA LYS A 47 10.12 -15.80 0.59
C LYS A 47 10.63 -15.91 -0.84
N ILE A 48 9.73 -15.73 -1.81
CA ILE A 48 10.04 -15.60 -3.22
C ILE A 48 9.56 -14.23 -3.66
N ASP A 49 10.36 -13.50 -4.43
CA ASP A 49 9.98 -12.23 -5.05
C ASP A 49 10.01 -12.41 -6.56
N LEU A 50 8.89 -12.14 -7.23
CA LEU A 50 8.74 -12.35 -8.67
C LEU A 50 7.74 -11.36 -9.31
N PRO A 51 7.90 -11.04 -10.61
CA PRO A 51 6.94 -10.20 -11.33
C PRO A 51 5.55 -10.83 -11.38
N ARG A 52 4.48 -10.02 -11.27
CA ARG A 52 3.10 -10.54 -11.21
C ARG A 52 2.73 -11.41 -12.40
N ASP A 53 3.20 -11.07 -13.59
CA ASP A 53 2.94 -11.81 -14.84
C ASP A 53 3.58 -13.22 -14.83
N MET A 54 4.59 -13.44 -14.00
CA MET A 54 5.27 -14.73 -13.87
C MET A 54 4.60 -15.66 -12.85
N VAL A 55 3.70 -15.17 -11.99
CA VAL A 55 3.02 -15.97 -10.96
C VAL A 55 2.29 -17.14 -11.62
N ASP A 56 1.45 -16.86 -12.61
CA ASP A 56 0.62 -17.87 -13.26
C ASP A 56 1.48 -18.93 -13.99
N ARG A 57 2.57 -18.50 -14.64
CA ARG A 57 3.50 -19.41 -15.33
C ARG A 57 4.26 -20.31 -14.35
N TRP A 58 4.59 -19.79 -13.17
CA TRP A 58 5.39 -20.49 -12.15
C TRP A 58 4.54 -21.06 -11.02
N GLN A 59 3.22 -21.15 -11.21
CA GLN A 59 2.30 -21.73 -10.24
C GLN A 59 2.76 -23.13 -9.80
N TRP A 60 3.24 -23.96 -10.73
CA TRP A 60 3.74 -25.30 -10.44
C TRP A 60 4.94 -25.30 -9.47
N LEU A 61 5.82 -24.30 -9.53
CA LEU A 61 6.98 -24.17 -8.63
C LEU A 61 6.52 -23.80 -7.22
N ILE A 62 5.54 -22.89 -7.13
CA ILE A 62 4.94 -22.45 -5.86
C ILE A 62 4.27 -23.64 -5.18
N GLU A 63 3.44 -24.38 -5.91
CA GLU A 63 2.77 -25.58 -5.38
C GLU A 63 3.75 -26.69 -5.03
N TRP A 64 4.71 -27.00 -5.91
CA TRP A 64 5.75 -28.01 -5.61
C TRP A 64 6.49 -27.69 -4.32
N ARG A 65 6.84 -26.41 -4.11
CA ARG A 65 7.55 -25.98 -2.91
C ARG A 65 6.66 -26.00 -1.68
N ARG A 66 5.38 -25.64 -1.83
CA ARG A 66 4.36 -25.78 -0.78
C ARG A 66 4.29 -27.24 -0.32
N GLU A 67 4.18 -28.19 -1.25
CA GLU A 67 4.09 -29.62 -0.95
C GLU A 67 5.37 -30.16 -0.30
N LYS A 68 6.55 -29.73 -0.77
CA LYS A 68 7.83 -30.07 -0.13
C LYS A 68 7.87 -29.61 1.34
N LEU A 69 7.33 -28.43 1.65
CA LEU A 69 7.27 -27.91 3.02
C LEU A 69 6.24 -28.66 3.86
N VAL A 70 5.09 -29.05 3.28
CA VAL A 70 4.10 -29.90 3.96
C VAL A 70 4.71 -31.24 4.34
N CYS A 71 5.47 -31.88 3.45
CA CYS A 71 6.16 -33.14 3.75
C CYS A 71 7.19 -33.00 4.87
N LYS A 72 7.89 -31.86 4.94
CA LYS A 72 8.86 -31.57 6.02
C LYS A 72 8.18 -31.32 7.38
N TYR A 73 6.97 -30.76 7.37
CA TYR A 73 6.22 -30.40 8.58
C TYR A 73 4.80 -30.99 8.57
N PRO A 74 4.64 -32.32 8.69
CA PRO A 74 3.36 -33.00 8.41
C PRO A 74 2.21 -32.60 9.35
N ARG A 75 2.51 -32.23 10.60
CA ARG A 75 1.50 -31.80 11.58
C ARG A 75 1.18 -30.29 11.53
N LYS A 76 1.92 -29.51 10.74
CA LYS A 76 1.78 -28.06 10.70
C LYS A 76 1.14 -27.63 9.38
N LYS A 77 0.15 -26.74 9.45
CA LYS A 77 -0.51 -26.19 8.26
C LYS A 77 0.38 -25.15 7.59
N VAL A 78 0.96 -25.50 6.44
CA VAL A 78 1.69 -24.56 5.59
C VAL A 78 0.69 -23.75 4.77
N THR A 79 0.73 -22.43 4.92
CA THR A 79 -0.10 -21.48 4.16
C THR A 79 0.78 -20.63 3.26
N VAL A 80 0.31 -20.36 2.04
CA VAL A 80 0.99 -19.52 1.07
C VAL A 80 0.24 -18.21 0.94
N TYR A 81 0.93 -17.09 1.15
CA TYR A 81 0.36 -15.75 1.00
C TYR A 81 1.00 -15.04 -0.17
N HIS A 82 0.15 -14.40 -0.97
CA HIS A 82 0.53 -13.57 -2.10
C HIS A 82 0.29 -12.11 -1.74
N CYS A 83 1.32 -11.29 -1.79
CA CYS A 83 1.19 -9.85 -1.59
C CYS A 83 1.69 -9.14 -2.84
N ALA A 84 0.76 -8.55 -3.57
CA ALA A 84 1.07 -7.73 -4.73
C ALA A 84 1.46 -6.32 -4.28
N TYR A 85 2.54 -5.80 -4.85
CA TYR A 85 3.06 -4.47 -4.55
C TYR A 85 3.73 -3.86 -5.79
N ASP A 86 3.97 -2.56 -5.73
CA ASP A 86 4.75 -1.84 -6.72
C ASP A 86 6.21 -1.83 -6.28
N LYS A 87 7.12 -2.37 -7.09
CA LYS A 87 8.54 -2.53 -6.72
C LYS A 87 9.23 -1.18 -6.46
N ARG A 88 8.81 -0.14 -7.19
CA ARG A 88 9.39 1.21 -7.10
C ARG A 88 9.01 1.92 -5.81
N THR A 89 7.73 1.83 -5.42
CA THR A 89 7.20 2.54 -4.25
C THR A 89 7.14 1.69 -2.98
N GLY A 90 7.08 0.38 -3.12
CA GLY A 90 6.86 -0.58 -2.04
C GLY A 90 5.39 -0.63 -1.56
N LEU A 91 4.50 0.14 -2.18
CA LEU A 91 3.09 0.20 -1.82
C LEU A 91 2.34 -1.01 -2.38
N GLN A 92 1.30 -1.46 -1.68
CA GLN A 92 0.48 -2.59 -2.13
C GLN A 92 -0.29 -2.25 -3.41
N THR A 93 -0.32 -3.21 -4.32
CA THR A 93 -1.10 -3.17 -5.56
C THR A 93 -2.27 -4.13 -5.41
N GLY A 94 -3.48 -3.66 -5.70
CA GLY A 94 -4.69 -4.46 -5.59
C GLY A 94 -5.94 -3.61 -5.74
N PHE A 95 -7.11 -4.22 -5.66
CA PHE A 95 -8.38 -3.49 -5.73
C PHE A 95 -8.56 -2.57 -4.51
N ASN A 96 -9.06 -1.36 -4.73
CA ASN A 96 -9.28 -0.31 -3.72
C ASN A 96 -8.02 0.25 -3.03
N PHE A 97 -6.81 -0.13 -3.44
CA PHE A 97 -5.59 0.51 -2.96
C PHE A 97 -5.37 1.88 -3.60
N LEU A 98 -4.49 2.69 -2.99
CA LEU A 98 -4.24 4.06 -3.42
C LEU A 98 -3.71 4.12 -4.86
N LEU A 99 -2.76 3.24 -5.20
CA LEU A 99 -2.22 3.11 -6.57
C LEU A 99 -3.30 2.78 -7.61
N SER A 100 -4.16 1.79 -7.32
CA SER A 100 -5.23 1.41 -8.25
C SER A 100 -6.27 2.52 -8.41
N LYS A 101 -6.56 3.28 -7.34
CA LYS A 101 -7.47 4.42 -7.38
C LYS A 101 -6.92 5.54 -8.26
N VAL A 102 -5.64 5.86 -8.14
CA VAL A 102 -4.97 6.87 -8.98
C VAL A 102 -4.92 6.42 -10.44
N ALA A 103 -4.56 5.17 -10.72
CA ALA A 103 -4.56 4.62 -12.08
C ALA A 103 -5.97 4.62 -12.70
N SER A 104 -6.98 4.19 -11.94
CA SER A 104 -8.37 4.19 -12.37
C SER A 104 -8.89 5.62 -12.62
N ALA A 105 -8.61 6.57 -11.74
CA ALA A 105 -8.98 7.97 -11.92
C ALA A 105 -8.38 8.56 -13.20
N LYS A 106 -7.11 8.25 -13.48
CA LYS A 106 -6.43 8.65 -14.72
C LYS A 106 -7.06 8.01 -15.96
N ALA A 107 -7.37 6.72 -15.92
CA ALA A 107 -8.07 6.03 -17.00
C ALA A 107 -9.47 6.63 -17.27
N GLN A 108 -10.17 7.05 -16.21
CA GLN A 108 -11.48 7.71 -16.32
C GLN A 108 -11.39 9.09 -16.99
N ILE A 109 -10.31 9.84 -16.75
CA ILE A 109 -10.03 11.11 -17.46
C ILE A 109 -9.88 10.81 -18.96
N THR A 110 -9.02 9.85 -19.32
CA THR A 110 -8.81 9.45 -20.72
C THR A 110 -10.10 8.94 -21.38
N LYS A 111 -10.93 8.18 -20.66
CA LYS A 111 -12.25 7.71 -21.17
C LYS A 111 -13.16 8.89 -21.51
N VAL A 112 -13.22 9.91 -20.65
CA VAL A 112 -14.05 11.11 -20.87
C VAL A 112 -13.49 11.95 -22.02
N GLU A 113 -12.18 12.18 -22.08
CA GLU A 113 -11.51 12.90 -23.17
C GLU A 113 -11.79 12.23 -24.53
N ARG A 114 -11.67 10.90 -24.60
CA ARG A 114 -12.02 10.16 -25.83
C ARG A 114 -13.49 10.34 -26.20
N LYS A 115 -14.41 10.23 -25.24
CA LYS A 115 -15.85 10.38 -25.52
C LYS A 115 -16.17 11.79 -26.03
N ILE A 116 -15.53 12.81 -25.45
CA ILE A 116 -15.64 14.21 -25.92
C ILE A 116 -15.11 14.33 -27.35
N ALA A 117 -13.90 13.82 -27.62
CA ALA A 117 -13.32 13.86 -28.96
C ALA A 117 -14.19 13.14 -30.00
N LYS A 118 -14.71 11.94 -29.66
CA LYS A 118 -15.63 11.19 -30.53
C LYS A 118 -16.93 11.94 -30.79
N TYR A 119 -17.46 12.64 -29.78
CA TYR A 119 -18.66 13.45 -29.92
C TYR A 119 -18.42 14.65 -30.83
N ILE A 120 -17.33 15.39 -30.62
CA ILE A 120 -16.93 16.52 -31.48
C ILE A 120 -16.79 16.05 -32.92
N ASP A 121 -16.01 15.00 -33.17
CA ASP A 121 -15.78 14.44 -34.50
C ASP A 121 -17.11 14.05 -35.17
N TYR A 122 -17.98 13.34 -34.46
CA TYR A 122 -19.30 12.96 -34.97
C TYR A 122 -20.16 14.19 -35.31
N MET A 123 -20.23 15.17 -34.42
CA MET A 123 -21.07 16.36 -34.61
C MET A 123 -20.53 17.24 -35.75
N THR A 124 -19.22 17.40 -35.89
CA THR A 124 -18.60 18.17 -36.98
C THR A 124 -18.94 17.59 -38.37
N HIS A 125 -19.10 16.26 -38.49
CA HIS A 125 -19.42 15.61 -39.76
C HIS A 125 -20.92 15.52 -40.05
N ASN A 126 -21.78 15.48 -39.02
CA ASN A 126 -23.21 15.21 -39.20
C ASN A 126 -24.11 16.44 -38.97
N ASP A 127 -23.65 17.44 -38.22
CA ASP A 127 -24.43 18.62 -37.89
C ASP A 127 -23.74 19.90 -38.37
N LEU A 128 -24.37 20.56 -39.34
CA LEU A 128 -23.90 21.81 -39.95
C LEU A 128 -23.96 23.00 -38.99
N PHE A 129 -24.76 22.92 -37.92
CA PHE A 129 -24.93 23.98 -36.93
C PHE A 129 -24.15 23.74 -35.64
N PHE A 130 -23.34 22.67 -35.60
CA PHE A 130 -22.55 22.35 -34.43
C PHE A 130 -21.55 23.47 -34.12
N ASN A 131 -21.66 24.04 -32.93
CA ASN A 131 -20.71 24.98 -32.38
C ASN A 131 -20.16 24.45 -31.05
N PRO A 132 -18.86 24.10 -30.98
CA PRO A 132 -18.22 23.57 -29.78
C PRO A 132 -18.36 24.47 -28.53
N GLU A 133 -18.45 25.79 -28.70
CA GLU A 133 -18.44 26.72 -27.57
C GLU A 133 -19.81 26.85 -26.89
N THR A 134 -20.89 26.62 -27.64
CA THR A 134 -22.27 26.85 -27.16
C THR A 134 -23.05 25.56 -26.90
N ASP A 135 -22.51 24.41 -27.31
CA ASP A 135 -23.13 23.10 -27.11
C ASP A 135 -23.25 22.75 -25.61
N GLU A 136 -24.50 22.67 -25.12
CA GLU A 136 -24.80 22.36 -23.72
C GLU A 136 -24.26 20.97 -23.28
N PRO A 137 -24.40 19.89 -24.06
CA PRO A 137 -23.77 18.60 -23.76
C PRO A 137 -22.25 18.68 -23.57
N LEU A 138 -21.54 19.40 -24.45
CA LEU A 138 -20.09 19.57 -24.37
C LEU A 138 -19.67 20.33 -23.11
N LEU A 139 -20.36 21.43 -22.78
CA LEU A 139 -20.08 22.20 -21.56
C LEU A 139 -20.25 21.34 -20.30
N LYS A 140 -21.31 20.53 -20.22
CA LYS A 140 -21.52 19.58 -19.12
C LYS A 140 -20.44 18.50 -19.07
N ALA A 141 -20.00 18.00 -20.22
CA ALA A 141 -18.93 17.00 -20.31
C ALA A 141 -17.58 17.57 -19.85
N ASN A 142 -17.25 18.79 -20.27
CA ASN A 142 -16.05 19.50 -19.87
C ASN A 142 -16.04 19.81 -18.37
N ALA A 143 -17.17 20.26 -17.80
CA ALA A 143 -17.29 20.44 -16.35
C ALA A 143 -17.01 19.14 -15.56
N LYS A 144 -17.52 18.00 -16.05
CA LYS A 144 -17.24 16.67 -15.46
C LYS A 144 -15.78 16.25 -15.63
N LEU A 145 -15.16 16.58 -16.77
CA LEU A 145 -13.75 16.31 -17.02
C LEU A 145 -12.87 17.08 -16.02
N GLU A 146 -13.15 18.37 -15.82
CA GLU A 146 -12.43 19.20 -14.86
C GLU A 146 -12.60 18.71 -13.42
N GLN A 147 -13.81 18.29 -13.03
CA GLN A 147 -14.02 17.65 -11.73
C GLN A 147 -13.18 16.37 -11.56
N LYS A 148 -13.11 15.52 -12.58
CA LYS A 148 -12.28 14.30 -12.53
C LYS A 148 -10.79 14.62 -12.44
N LYS A 149 -10.30 15.65 -13.13
CA LYS A 149 -8.91 16.13 -13.02
C LYS A 149 -8.58 16.61 -11.61
N ARG A 150 -9.48 17.37 -10.97
CA ARG A 150 -9.31 17.81 -9.57
C ARG A 150 -9.20 16.61 -8.63
N ASN A 151 -10.14 15.67 -8.71
CA ASN A 151 -10.12 14.46 -7.89
C ASN A 151 -8.85 13.62 -8.11
N TYR A 152 -8.37 13.53 -9.35
CA TYR A 152 -7.10 12.86 -9.66
C TYR A 152 -5.90 13.56 -9.02
N ASN A 153 -5.83 14.88 -9.10
CA ASN A 153 -4.74 15.66 -8.52
C ASN A 153 -4.69 15.50 -6.98
N GLU A 154 -5.85 15.52 -6.33
CA GLU A 154 -5.97 15.25 -4.89
C GLU A 154 -5.47 13.83 -4.54
N ALA A 155 -5.95 12.82 -5.26
CA ALA A 155 -5.52 11.43 -5.06
C ALA A 155 -4.02 11.24 -5.32
N TYR A 156 -3.47 11.94 -6.31
CA TYR A 156 -2.05 11.89 -6.64
C TYR A 156 -1.18 12.57 -5.57
N ALA A 157 -1.63 13.69 -4.99
CA ALA A 157 -0.95 14.32 -3.86
C ALA A 157 -0.90 13.39 -2.63
N ILE A 158 -2.00 12.70 -2.34
CA ILE A 158 -2.05 11.69 -1.26
C ILE A 158 -1.08 10.55 -1.57
N LEU A 159 -1.02 10.07 -2.82
CA LEU A 159 -0.07 9.04 -3.25
C LEU A 159 1.38 9.48 -3.01
N GLN A 160 1.74 10.70 -3.39
CA GLN A 160 3.09 11.22 -3.19
C GLN A 160 3.47 11.28 -1.70
N ALA A 161 2.56 11.78 -0.85
CA ALA A 161 2.77 11.83 0.58
C ALA A 161 2.97 10.43 1.17
N GLU A 162 2.19 9.45 0.72
CA GLU A 162 2.30 8.06 1.20
C GLU A 162 3.61 7.39 0.74
N VAL A 163 4.05 7.65 -0.49
CA VAL A 163 5.36 7.15 -0.97
C VAL A 163 6.50 7.72 -0.13
N ILE A 164 6.44 9.01 0.23
CA ILE A 164 7.45 9.64 1.10
C ILE A 164 7.44 9.01 2.49
N LYS A 165 6.25 8.84 3.09
CA LYS A 165 6.10 8.15 4.38
C LYS A 165 6.65 6.73 4.33
N HIS A 166 6.35 5.97 3.28
CA HIS A 166 6.80 4.59 3.13
C HIS A 166 8.33 4.50 2.99
N LYS A 167 8.95 5.43 2.24
CA LYS A 167 10.41 5.52 2.14
C LYS A 167 11.04 5.85 3.50
N ASN A 168 10.51 6.83 4.22
CA ASN A 168 11.03 7.19 5.55
C ASN A 168 10.86 6.04 6.54
N ASN A 169 9.71 5.37 6.54
CA ASN A 169 9.41 4.25 7.43
C ASN A 169 10.28 3.01 7.20
N LYS A 170 10.84 2.84 5.99
CA LYS A 170 11.72 1.72 5.69
C LYS A 170 12.98 1.76 6.55
N ASP A 171 13.47 2.95 6.86
CA ASP A 171 14.72 3.14 7.60
C ASP A 171 14.49 3.41 9.09
N MET A 172 13.23 3.35 9.56
CA MET A 172 12.86 3.62 10.94
C MET A 172 12.64 2.36 11.77
N TYR A 173 12.97 2.44 13.05
CA TYR A 173 12.74 1.43 14.06
C TYR A 173 11.46 1.74 14.83
N LYS A 174 10.56 0.78 14.93
CA LYS A 174 9.30 0.89 15.65
C LYS A 174 9.42 0.22 17.01
N LEU A 175 9.22 0.99 18.07
CA LEU A 175 9.26 0.50 19.44
C LEU A 175 7.84 0.20 19.91
N PHE A 176 7.65 -0.96 20.51
CA PHE A 176 6.40 -1.42 21.09
C PHE A 176 6.61 -1.88 22.53
N VAL A 177 5.61 -1.70 23.38
CA VAL A 177 5.48 -2.40 24.66
C VAL A 177 4.22 -3.24 24.58
N GLY A 178 4.38 -4.57 24.64
CA GLY A 178 3.31 -5.50 24.29
C GLY A 178 2.76 -5.19 22.89
N PHE A 179 1.47 -4.79 22.80
CA PHE A 179 0.80 -4.40 21.56
C PHE A 179 0.75 -2.87 21.32
N LYS A 180 1.14 -2.05 22.30
CA LYS A 180 1.11 -0.59 22.21
C LYS A 180 2.35 -0.09 21.49
N LYS A 181 2.15 0.63 20.38
CA LYS A 181 3.25 1.31 19.67
C LYS A 181 3.63 2.57 20.44
N LEU A 182 4.87 2.66 20.90
CA LEU A 182 5.38 3.81 21.64
C LEU A 182 5.89 4.92 20.70
N GLY A 183 6.56 4.55 19.61
CA GLY A 183 7.15 5.53 18.70
C GLY A 183 7.85 4.92 17.51
N GLU A 184 8.29 5.78 16.59
CA GLU A 184 9.15 5.45 15.46
C GLU A 184 10.43 6.27 15.58
N PHE A 185 11.58 5.61 15.54
CA PHE A 185 12.90 6.19 15.79
C PHE A 185 13.82 5.98 14.60
N LYS A 186 14.80 6.87 14.40
CA LYS A 186 15.78 6.72 13.31
C LYS A 186 16.96 5.84 13.70
N SER A 187 17.28 5.78 15.00
CA SER A 187 18.38 4.97 15.54
C SER A 187 17.91 4.01 16.64
N ILE A 188 18.58 2.87 16.76
CA ILE A 188 18.37 1.90 17.85
C ILE A 188 18.67 2.54 19.20
N LEU A 189 19.71 3.39 19.26
CA LEU A 189 20.12 4.05 20.51
C LEU A 189 19.02 5.00 21.01
N GLU A 190 18.43 5.80 20.12
CA GLU A 190 17.33 6.71 20.44
C GLU A 190 16.11 5.94 20.97
N ALA A 191 15.78 4.81 20.34
CA ALA A 191 14.67 3.97 20.76
C ALA A 191 14.90 3.37 22.16
N LYS A 192 16.12 2.92 22.47
CA LYS A 192 16.46 2.38 23.81
C LYS A 192 16.45 3.48 24.87
N GLN A 193 17.03 4.63 24.59
CA GLN A 193 16.96 5.79 25.51
C GLN A 193 15.53 6.25 25.76
N PHE A 194 14.65 6.18 24.76
CA PHE A 194 13.23 6.47 24.94
C PHE A 194 12.55 5.41 25.81
N ALA A 195 12.84 4.13 25.59
CA ALA A 195 12.31 3.04 26.41
C ALA A 195 12.66 3.24 27.89
N ASP A 196 13.91 3.63 28.19
CA ASP A 196 14.38 3.86 29.55
C ASP A 196 13.70 5.07 30.22
N LYS A 197 13.33 6.10 29.44
CA LYS A 197 12.65 7.32 29.93
C LYS A 197 11.13 7.22 29.97
N CYS A 198 10.53 6.27 29.24
CA CYS A 198 9.08 6.15 29.07
C CYS A 198 8.34 5.72 30.35
N GLY A 199 9.04 5.16 31.34
CA GLY A 199 8.47 4.72 32.62
C GLY A 199 7.55 3.48 32.53
N GLU A 200 7.30 2.96 31.33
CA GLU A 200 6.50 1.76 31.09
C GLU A 200 7.33 0.50 31.41
N THR A 201 6.69 -0.52 31.98
CA THR A 201 7.35 -1.80 32.32
C THR A 201 6.79 -2.94 31.46
N GLY A 202 7.62 -3.94 31.19
CA GLY A 202 7.23 -5.10 30.39
C GLY A 202 8.21 -5.44 29.25
N VAL A 203 7.74 -6.21 28.27
CA VAL A 203 8.52 -6.60 27.09
C VAL A 203 8.48 -5.47 26.06
N PHE A 204 9.63 -4.84 25.84
CA PHE A 204 9.85 -3.92 24.74
C PHE A 204 10.26 -4.72 23.50
N ASN A 205 9.62 -4.41 22.37
CA ASN A 205 9.94 -4.98 21.06
C ASN A 205 10.36 -3.84 20.13
N LEU A 206 11.58 -3.91 19.62
CA LEU A 206 12.10 -3.00 18.62
C LEU A 206 12.16 -3.71 17.27
N ILE A 207 11.43 -3.19 16.30
CA ILE A 207 11.28 -3.80 14.98
C ILE A 207 11.70 -2.79 13.92
N GLY A 208 12.72 -3.12 13.13
CA GLY A 208 13.21 -2.34 12.00
C GLY A 208 13.45 -3.22 10.76
N HIS A 209 14.05 -2.64 9.73
CA HIS A 209 14.38 -3.36 8.51
C HIS A 209 15.49 -4.39 8.77
N LEU A 210 15.15 -5.68 8.73
CA LEU A 210 16.04 -6.82 9.05
C LEU A 210 16.60 -6.83 10.49
N TYR A 211 16.04 -6.02 11.38
CA TYR A 211 16.43 -5.95 12.79
C TYR A 211 15.19 -6.18 13.67
N LYS A 212 15.29 -7.13 14.60
CA LYS A 212 14.28 -7.39 15.60
C LYS A 212 14.99 -7.66 16.92
N ASP A 213 14.69 -6.87 17.94
CA ASP A 213 15.20 -7.02 19.29
C ASP A 213 14.02 -7.00 20.27
N SER A 214 14.13 -7.79 21.33
CA SER A 214 13.10 -7.92 22.36
C SER A 214 13.79 -8.01 23.71
N TRP A 215 13.51 -7.08 24.63
CA TRP A 215 14.06 -7.10 25.98
C TRP A 215 13.00 -6.74 27.02
N TYR A 216 13.21 -7.17 28.26
CA TYR A 216 12.30 -6.90 29.36
C TYR A 216 12.87 -5.78 30.25
N VAL A 217 12.05 -4.79 30.61
CA VAL A 217 12.41 -3.76 31.58
C VAL A 217 11.66 -4.02 32.88
N PHE A 218 12.41 -4.28 33.94
CA PHE A 218 11.89 -4.54 35.28
C PHE A 218 11.61 -3.25 36.05
N GLU A 219 10.58 -3.31 36.89
CA GLU A 219 10.15 -2.18 37.71
C GLU A 219 11.20 -1.66 38.70
N HIS A 220 12.15 -2.49 39.12
CA HIS A 220 13.21 -2.13 40.07
C HIS A 220 14.45 -1.48 39.43
N LEU A 221 14.52 -1.41 38.09
CA LEU A 221 15.61 -0.74 37.36
C LEU A 221 15.30 0.74 37.06
N LYS A 222 14.19 1.27 37.60
CA LYS A 222 13.84 2.69 37.47
C LYS A 222 14.92 3.55 38.15
N PRO A 223 15.39 4.65 37.53
CA PRO A 223 15.94 5.75 38.32
C PRO A 223 14.83 6.21 39.27
N LYS A 224 15.11 6.24 40.58
CA LYS A 224 14.18 6.83 41.54
C LYS A 224 13.97 8.28 41.09
N GLU A 225 12.72 8.68 40.89
CA GLU A 225 12.41 10.11 40.92
C GLU A 225 12.86 10.58 42.31
N ASP A 226 13.89 11.42 42.35
CA ASP A 226 14.28 12.11 43.56
C ASP A 226 13.06 12.92 43.99
N LYS A 227 12.38 12.43 45.03
CA LYS A 227 11.48 13.28 45.79
C LYS A 227 12.35 14.41 46.30
N GLU A 228 12.20 15.61 45.73
CA GLU A 228 12.55 16.82 46.42
C GLU A 228 11.75 16.80 47.73
N ASP A 229 12.41 16.34 48.80
CA ASP A 229 11.97 16.48 50.18
C ASP A 229 11.91 17.99 50.46
N ASN A 230 10.76 18.59 50.14
CA ASN A 230 10.39 19.91 50.60
C ASN A 230 9.88 19.78 52.05
N ASP A 231 10.76 19.34 52.93
CA ASP A 231 10.59 19.47 54.38
C ASP A 231 11.05 20.87 54.78
N ASN A 232 10.24 21.88 54.46
CA ASN A 232 10.23 23.12 55.23
C ASN A 232 9.34 22.88 56.45
N ALA A 233 9.97 22.38 57.53
CA ALA A 233 9.47 22.51 58.88
C ALA A 233 10.04 23.82 59.49
N ASP A 234 9.13 24.54 60.14
CA ASP A 234 9.25 25.77 60.94
C ASP A 234 9.24 27.14 60.22
#